data_AF-A0A2K3N2H5-F1
#
_entry.id   AF-A0A2K3N2H5-F1
#
_cell.length_a   1.000
_cell.length_b   1.000
_cell.length_c   1.000
_cell.angle_alpha   90.00
_cell.angle_beta   90.00
_cell.angle_gamma   90.00
#
_symmetry.space_group_name_H-M   'P 1'
#
loop_
_entity.id
_entity.type
_entity.pdbx_description
1 polymer ?
#
loop_
_entity_poly.entity_id
_entity_poly.type
_entity_poly.pdbx_seq_one_letter_code
_entity_poly.pdbx_strand_id
1 'polypeptide(L)'
;VIGDVRGQGFMLGVELVTDRELKTPAKEETLHVMDQMKDLGVLIGKGGYYGNVFRITPPLCFTKEDADFLVDAMDYTLSRM
;
A
#
# COMPACT_ATOMS: atom_id res chain seq x y z
N VAL A 1 8.53 7.29 -2.42
CA VAL A 1 8.71 5.92 -1.85
C VAL A 1 8.13 4.79 -2.70
N ILE A 2 7.19 5.00 -3.63
CA ILE A 2 6.67 3.89 -4.46
C ILE A 2 7.75 3.43 -5.46
N GLY A 3 8.11 2.15 -5.42
CA GLY A 3 9.10 1.52 -6.30
C GLY A 3 8.46 0.80 -7.49
N ASP A 4 7.43 0.01 -7.24
CA ASP A 4 6.73 -0.79 -8.26
C ASP A 4 5.25 -0.96 -7.91
N VAL A 5 4.41 -1.10 -8.93
CA VAL A 5 2.98 -1.42 -8.81
C VAL A 5 2.67 -2.55 -9.78
N ARG A 6 2.22 -3.68 -9.24
CA ARG A 6 2.07 -4.93 -10.00
C ARG A 6 0.80 -5.68 -9.63
N GLY A 7 0.36 -6.57 -10.52
CA GLY A 7 -0.84 -7.39 -10.34
C GLY A 7 -1.95 -7.04 -11.34
N GLN A 8 -3.08 -7.73 -11.23
CA GLN A 8 -4.25 -7.55 -12.10
C GLN A 8 -5.56 -7.79 -11.33
N GLY A 9 -6.61 -7.08 -11.72
CA GLY A 9 -7.91 -7.14 -11.04
C GLY A 9 -7.81 -6.74 -9.57
N PHE A 10 -8.48 -7.49 -8.69
CA PHE A 10 -8.44 -7.30 -7.22
C PHE A 10 -7.29 -8.04 -6.55
N MET A 11 -6.16 -8.20 -7.24
CA MET A 11 -4.93 -8.70 -6.64
C MET A 11 -3.78 -7.80 -7.08
N LEU A 12 -3.57 -6.71 -6.33
CA LEU A 12 -2.54 -5.71 -6.59
C LEU A 12 -1.50 -5.67 -5.47
N GLY A 13 -0.27 -5.37 -5.85
CA GLY A 13 0.87 -5.17 -4.98
C GLY A 13 1.47 -3.79 -5.22
N VAL A 14 1.63 -3.00 -4.15
CA VAL A 14 2.33 -1.70 -4.18
C VAL A 14 3.59 -1.81 -3.35
N GLU A 15 4.74 -1.77 -4.00
CA GLU A 15 6.04 -1.89 -3.35
C GLU A 15 6.59 -0.54 -2.92
N LEU A 16 7.01 -0.46 -1.65
CA LEU A 16 7.67 0.71 -1.09
C LEU A 16 9.17 0.48 -0.94
N VAL A 17 9.93 1.45 -1.42
CA VAL A 17 11.38 1.52 -1.35
C VAL A 17 11.83 2.90 -0.89
N THR A 18 12.90 2.94 -0.10
CA THR A 18 13.53 4.21 0.33
C THR A 18 14.42 4.78 -0.77
N ASP A 19 14.99 3.90 -1.59
CA ASP A 19 15.81 4.23 -2.76
C ASP A 19 15.30 3.46 -3.98
N ARG A 20 14.97 4.19 -5.06
CA ARG A 20 14.43 3.60 -6.30
C ARG A 20 15.49 2.94 -7.18
N GLU A 21 16.73 3.41 -7.13
CA GLU A 21 17.82 2.83 -7.91
C GLU A 21 18.31 1.54 -7.27
N LEU A 22 18.54 1.56 -5.96
CA LEU A 22 18.98 0.40 -5.19
C LEU A 22 17.85 -0.57 -4.82
N LYS A 23 16.60 -0.14 -4.99
CA LYS A 23 15.38 -0.86 -4.58
C LYS A 23 15.42 -1.28 -3.11
N THR A 24 15.96 -0.41 -2.25
CA THR A 24 16.11 -0.66 -0.82
C THR A 24 14.72 -0.76 -0.15
N PRO A 25 14.35 -1.88 0.47
CA PRO A 25 13.01 -2.07 1.03
C PRO A 25 12.65 -1.09 2.15
N ALA A 26 11.51 -0.41 2.05
CA ALA A 26 11.04 0.57 3.04
C ALA A 26 10.15 -0.08 4.11
N LYS A 27 10.75 -0.91 4.99
CA LYS A 27 9.99 -1.75 5.94
C LYS A 27 9.29 -0.95 7.03
N GLU A 28 10.02 -0.03 7.66
CA GLU A 28 9.52 0.78 8.78
C GLU A 28 8.46 1.77 8.29
N GLU A 29 8.71 2.35 7.12
CA GLU A 29 7.76 3.21 6.41
C GLU A 29 6.48 2.48 6.06
N THR A 30 6.57 1.24 5.56
CA THR A 30 5.40 0.42 5.24
C THR A 30 4.56 0.15 6.49
N LEU A 31 5.20 -0.13 7.63
CA LEU A 31 4.49 -0.31 8.91
C LEU A 31 3.82 0.98 9.37
N HIS A 32 4.52 2.10 9.31
CA HIS A 32 3.98 3.40 9.70
C HIS A 32 2.73 3.77 8.89
N VAL A 33 2.83 3.64 7.56
CA VAL A 33 1.71 3.91 6.65
C VAL A 33 0.56 2.93 6.89
N MET A 34 0.85 1.64 7.14
CA MET A 34 -0.17 0.63 7.46
C MET A 34 -0.97 1.02 8.71
N ASP A 35 -0.30 1.47 9.76
CA ASP A 35 -0.95 1.89 11.01
C ASP A 35 -1.80 3.15 10.79
N GLN A 36 -1.31 4.13 10.03
CA GLN A 36 -2.11 5.32 9.72
C GLN A 36 -3.32 5.01 8.84
N MET A 37 -3.18 4.13 7.84
CA MET A 37 -4.31 3.70 7.01
C MET A 37 -5.37 3.00 7.85
N LYS A 38 -4.97 2.21 8.85
CA LYS A 38 -5.87 1.59 9.82
C LYS A 38 -6.65 2.63 10.63
N ASP A 39 -5.99 3.69 11.09
CA ASP A 39 -6.65 4.78 11.82
C ASP A 39 -7.65 5.56 10.95
N LEU A 40 -7.43 5.59 9.63
CA LEU A 40 -8.36 6.13 8.64
C LEU A 40 -9.49 5.15 8.25
N GLY A 41 -9.53 3.96 8.85
CA GLY A 41 -10.56 2.95 8.59
C GLY A 41 -10.25 2.02 7.40
N VAL A 42 -9.04 2.04 6.85
CA VAL A 42 -8.62 1.17 5.74
C VAL A 42 -7.70 0.06 6.26
N LEU A 43 -8.19 -1.18 6.21
CA LEU A 43 -7.39 -2.36 6.54
C LEU A 43 -6.70 -2.89 5.28
N ILE A 44 -5.38 -2.76 5.22
CA ILE A 44 -4.56 -3.25 4.13
C ILE A 44 -3.53 -4.27 4.63
N GLY A 45 -3.33 -5.36 3.90
CA GLY A 45 -2.30 -6.33 4.21
C GLY A 45 -0.94 -5.87 3.71
N LYS A 46 0.13 -6.36 4.35
CA LYS A 46 1.50 -6.28 3.80
C LYS A 46 2.06 -7.66 3.52
N GLY A 47 2.89 -7.75 2.49
CA GLY A 47 3.56 -8.97 2.06
C GLY A 47 4.91 -8.66 1.42
N GLY A 48 5.35 -9.55 0.52
CA GLY A 48 6.69 -9.53 -0.03
C GLY A 48 7.72 -10.09 0.95
N TYR A 49 8.85 -10.58 0.43
CA TYR A 49 9.91 -11.21 1.23
C TYR A 49 10.44 -10.29 2.33
N TYR A 50 10.49 -8.98 2.06
CA TYR A 50 10.95 -7.97 2.99
C TYR A 50 9.82 -7.30 3.79
N GLY A 51 8.54 -7.60 3.52
CA GLY A 51 7.42 -6.98 4.21
C GLY A 51 7.15 -5.53 3.82
N ASN A 52 7.63 -5.09 2.65
CA ASN A 52 7.57 -3.72 2.12
C ASN A 52 6.54 -3.55 0.99
N VAL A 53 5.63 -4.51 0.81
CA VAL A 53 4.66 -4.50 -0.29
C VAL A 53 3.26 -4.51 0.28
N PHE A 54 2.48 -3.47 0.02
CA PHE A 54 1.05 -3.49 0.31
C PHE A 54 0.31 -4.42 -0.63
N ARG A 55 -0.55 -5.27 -0.07
CA ARG A 55 -1.35 -6.24 -0.79
C ARG A 55 -2.82 -5.81 -0.76
N ILE A 56 -3.30 -5.37 -1.91
CA ILE A 56 -4.69 -4.96 -2.12
C ILE A 56 -5.44 -6.16 -2.69
N THR A 57 -6.16 -6.86 -1.81
CA THR A 57 -7.00 -8.01 -2.14
C THR A 57 -8.37 -7.89 -1.45
N PRO A 58 -9.21 -6.95 -1.89
CA PRO A 58 -10.52 -6.75 -1.28
C PRO A 58 -11.51 -7.88 -1.64
N PRO A 59 -12.66 -7.96 -0.96
CA PRO A 59 -13.78 -8.81 -1.37
C PRO A 59 -14.26 -8.50 -2.80
N LEU A 60 -14.86 -9.47 -3.50
CA LEU A 60 -15.28 -9.27 -4.90
C LEU A 60 -16.45 -8.29 -5.09
N CYS A 61 -17.12 -7.87 -4.02
CA CYS A 61 -18.13 -6.81 -4.03
C CYS A 61 -17.54 -5.41 -3.92
N PHE A 62 -16.20 -5.27 -3.94
CA PHE A 62 -15.51 -3.99 -3.87
C PHE A 62 -15.91 -3.07 -5.01
N THR A 63 -16.32 -1.86 -4.67
CA THR A 63 -16.84 -0.87 -5.61
C THR A 63 -15.76 0.11 -6.05
N LYS A 64 -16.09 0.98 -7.01
CA LYS A 64 -15.18 2.04 -7.42
C LYS A 64 -15.02 3.07 -6.30
N GLU A 65 -16.09 3.37 -5.59
CA GLU A 65 -16.11 4.29 -4.46
C GLU A 65 -15.21 3.80 -3.33
N ASP A 66 -15.20 2.49 -3.04
CA ASP A 66 -14.25 1.90 -2.09
C ASP A 66 -12.80 2.02 -2.57
N ALA A 67 -12.56 1.88 -3.88
CA ALA A 67 -11.24 2.03 -4.48
C ALA A 67 -10.73 3.47 -4.36
N ASP A 68 -11.58 4.43 -4.65
CA ASP A 68 -11.28 5.86 -4.53
C ASP A 68 -10.93 6.19 -3.06
N PHE A 69 -11.72 5.71 -2.10
CA PHE A 69 -11.43 5.89 -0.66
C PHE A 69 -10.10 5.26 -0.23
N LEU A 70 -9.79 4.04 -0.70
CA LEU A 70 -8.51 3.38 -0.43
C LEU A 70 -7.33 4.19 -0.97
N VAL A 71 -7.44 4.69 -2.20
CA VAL A 71 -6.36 5.46 -2.84
C VAL A 71 -6.18 6.80 -2.15
N ASP A 72 -7.26 7.50 -1.79
CA ASP A 72 -7.21 8.77 -1.07
C ASP A 72 -6.55 8.61 0.31
N ALA A 73 -6.90 7.56 1.05
CA ALA A 73 -6.27 7.26 2.35
C ALA A 73 -4.77 6.94 2.18
N MET A 74 -4.42 6.19 1.13
CA MET A 74 -3.02 5.86 0.84
C MET A 74 -2.22 7.09 0.41
N ASP A 75 -2.77 7.98 -0.42
CA ASP A 75 -2.10 9.24 -0.81
C ASP A 75 -1.95 10.19 0.39
N TYR A 76 -2.97 10.29 1.23
CA TYR A 76 -2.93 11.11 2.45
C TYR A 76 -1.79 10.69 3.39
N THR A 77 -1.60 9.38 3.58
CA THR A 77 -0.57 8.83 4.47
C THR A 77 0.82 8.91 3.85
N LEU A 78 0.96 8.53 2.57
CA LEU A 78 2.23 8.58 1.85
C LEU A 78 2.77 10.01 1.67
N SER A 79 1.90 11.01 1.52
CA SER A 79 2.31 12.42 1.37
C SER A 79 2.82 13.07 2.66
N ARG A 80 2.64 12.43 3.82
CA ARG A 80 3.03 12.93 5.15
C ARG A 80 4.14 12.12 5.81
N MET A 81 4.78 11.26 5.04
CA MET A 81 5.97 10.52 5.45
C MET A 81 7.22 11.40 5.51
#